data_AF-A0A4R0MN85-F1
#
_entry.id   AF-A0A4R0MN85-F1
#
_cell.length_a   1.000
_cell.length_b   1.000
_cell.length_c   1.000
_cell.angle_alpha   90.00
_cell.angle_beta   90.00
_cell.angle_gamma   90.00
#
_symmetry.space_group_name_H-M   'P 1'
#
loop_
_entity.id
_entity.type
_entity.pdbx_description
1 polymer ?
#
loop_
_entity_poly.entity_id
_entity_poly.type
_entity_poly.pdbx_seq_one_letter_code
_entity_poly.pdbx_strand_id
1 'polypeptide(L)'
;MKRLLLITALSLTICSCSSSGTKNKDTMGFFDKLFGKKGSTNKPKNQTSNIDKTSQIYIDYQNKLLETKQFYPFDRWRESYNDGLTQYTKQNCDKTKKVFDDLIASLIDLGGNGSEAQKKELFKTAIIKTNKLNDEIDGLIETGEREDLCELTDKITIACGLDPHKYGDGEGLASEWREW
;
A
#
# COMPACT_ATOMS: atom_id res chain seq x y z
N MET A 1 12.41 -39.22 -27.97
CA MET A 1 12.64 -38.36 -29.16
C MET A 1 13.64 -37.28 -28.77
N LYS A 2 14.81 -37.24 -29.42
CA LYS A 2 15.92 -36.30 -29.18
C LYS A 2 15.72 -35.04 -30.03
N ARG A 3 15.73 -33.85 -29.42
CA ARG A 3 16.17 -32.52 -29.95
C ARG A 3 16.39 -31.63 -28.71
N LEU A 4 17.59 -31.48 -28.14
CA LEU A 4 18.77 -30.74 -28.62
C LEU A 4 18.42 -29.44 -29.36
N LEU A 5 18.45 -28.32 -28.63
CA LEU A 5 18.76 -27.00 -29.18
C LEU A 5 19.62 -26.26 -28.16
N LEU A 6 20.78 -25.85 -28.67
CA LEU A 6 21.97 -25.37 -28.00
C LEU A 6 22.24 -24.01 -28.64
N ILE A 7 22.07 -22.89 -27.93
CA ILE A 7 22.44 -21.57 -28.44
C ILE A 7 23.03 -20.70 -27.30
N THR A 8 24.37 -20.76 -27.26
CA THR A 8 25.37 -19.71 -27.04
C THR A 8 25.24 -18.72 -25.87
N ALA A 9 26.21 -18.86 -24.95
CA ALA A 9 26.72 -17.80 -24.08
C ALA A 9 27.41 -16.69 -24.90
N LEU A 10 27.24 -15.44 -24.47
CA LEU A 10 28.10 -14.33 -24.85
C LEU A 10 28.73 -13.76 -23.58
N SER A 11 30.05 -13.93 -23.45
CA SER A 11 30.89 -13.30 -22.43
C SER A 11 31.68 -12.15 -23.06
N LEU A 12 31.78 -11.02 -22.35
CA LEU A 12 32.81 -9.98 -22.45
C LEU A 12 32.63 -9.11 -21.18
N THR A 13 33.36 -9.37 -20.09
CA THR A 13 34.76 -9.00 -19.77
C THR A 13 35.00 -7.50 -19.56
N ILE A 14 34.95 -7.13 -18.26
CA ILE A 14 35.84 -6.28 -17.44
C ILE A 14 36.22 -4.87 -17.95
N CYS A 15 35.94 -3.87 -17.12
CA CYS A 15 36.90 -2.79 -16.85
C CYS A 15 36.83 -2.40 -15.36
N SER A 16 37.88 -2.75 -14.62
CA SER A 16 38.18 -2.20 -13.29
C SER A 16 39.18 -1.05 -13.47
N CYS A 17 38.96 0.07 -12.78
CA CYS A 17 40.04 0.97 -12.38
C CYS A 17 39.73 1.57 -11.01
N SER A 18 40.48 1.12 -10.01
CA SER A 18 40.74 1.83 -8.76
C SER A 18 41.61 3.05 -9.04
N SER A 19 41.38 4.15 -8.32
CA SER A 19 42.48 5.03 -7.95
C SER A 19 42.21 5.72 -6.62
N SER A 20 43.06 5.40 -5.66
CA SER A 20 43.37 6.11 -4.43
C SER A 20 44.15 7.39 -4.71
N GLY A 21 43.91 8.48 -3.95
CA GLY A 21 44.77 9.66 -4.04
C GLY A 21 44.46 10.77 -3.03
N THR A 22 45.14 10.71 -1.88
CA THR A 22 45.80 11.81 -1.13
C THR A 22 45.10 13.14 -0.84
N LYS A 23 45.03 13.41 0.48
CA LYS A 23 44.91 14.74 1.10
C LYS A 23 46.05 15.65 0.64
N ASN A 24 45.76 16.92 0.35
CA ASN A 24 46.71 17.99 0.60
C ASN A 24 45.98 19.22 1.15
N LYS A 25 46.50 19.73 2.28
CA LYS A 25 46.13 20.99 2.89
C LYS A 25 46.96 22.10 2.24
N ASP A 26 46.59 23.34 2.53
CA ASP A 26 47.41 24.55 2.35
C ASP A 26 47.32 25.23 0.98
N THR A 27 46.27 26.03 0.79
CA THR A 27 46.39 27.40 0.26
C THR A 27 45.26 28.25 0.83
N MET A 28 45.45 28.75 2.05
CA MET A 28 44.77 29.98 2.47
C MET A 28 45.51 31.17 1.85
N GLY A 29 44.74 32.11 1.31
CA GLY A 29 45.09 33.53 1.34
C GLY A 29 45.92 34.07 0.18
N PHE A 30 45.25 34.37 -0.93
CA PHE A 30 45.72 35.46 -1.80
C PHE A 30 44.60 36.22 -2.53
N PHE A 31 43.42 35.61 -2.75
CA PHE A 31 42.36 36.23 -3.57
C PHE A 31 41.21 36.92 -2.80
N ASP A 32 41.17 36.88 -1.46
CA ASP A 32 40.08 37.49 -0.67
C ASP A 32 40.25 38.99 -0.35
N LYS A 33 41.32 39.64 -0.86
CA LYS A 33 41.64 41.04 -0.54
C LYS A 33 41.24 42.06 -1.63
N LEU A 34 40.51 41.65 -2.67
CA LEU A 34 40.18 42.54 -3.80
C LEU A 34 38.69 42.75 -4.09
N PHE A 35 37.76 42.03 -3.45
CA PHE A 35 36.33 42.23 -3.66
C PHE A 35 35.60 42.50 -2.35
N GLY A 36 35.00 43.69 -2.30
CA GLY A 36 34.27 44.19 -1.14
C GLY A 36 33.15 43.27 -0.68
N LYS A 37 32.98 43.26 0.64
CA LYS A 37 31.84 42.74 1.39
C LYS A 37 30.51 43.16 0.73
N LYS A 38 29.78 42.19 0.18
CA LYS A 38 28.31 42.18 0.19
C LYS A 38 27.86 40.92 0.91
N GLY A 39 27.33 41.12 2.12
CA GLY A 39 26.69 40.05 2.86
C GLY A 39 25.52 39.49 2.05
N SER A 40 25.60 38.22 1.69
CA SER A 40 24.42 37.42 1.36
C SER A 40 24.42 36.25 2.31
N THR A 41 23.75 36.41 3.43
CA THR A 41 23.36 35.31 4.30
C THR A 41 22.24 34.54 3.61
N ASN A 42 22.59 33.71 2.63
CA ASN A 42 21.73 32.59 2.27
C ASN A 42 21.93 31.50 3.32
N LYS A 43 21.26 31.70 4.47
CA LYS A 43 20.95 30.62 5.41
C LYS A 43 20.19 29.57 4.59
N PRO A 44 20.64 28.30 4.53
CA PRO A 44 19.85 27.26 3.88
C PRO A 44 18.52 27.18 4.61
N LYS A 45 17.44 27.60 3.93
CA LYS A 45 16.09 27.53 4.45
C LYS A 45 15.74 26.06 4.57
N ASN A 46 15.73 25.55 5.79
CA ASN A 46 14.81 24.56 6.36
C ASN A 46 13.99 23.70 5.35
N GLN A 47 14.65 22.97 4.45
CA GLN A 47 14.01 22.16 3.42
C GLN A 47 14.06 20.66 3.75
N THR A 48 15.08 20.25 4.52
CA THR A 48 15.26 18.87 4.98
C THR A 48 14.16 18.44 5.96
N SER A 49 13.75 19.31 6.90
CA SER A 49 12.80 18.94 7.98
C SER A 49 11.36 18.69 7.52
N ASN A 50 10.96 19.22 6.36
CA ASN A 50 9.61 19.02 5.81
C ASN A 50 9.52 17.75 4.96
N ILE A 51 10.58 17.41 4.23
CA ILE A 51 10.64 16.18 3.42
C ILE A 51 10.58 14.96 4.32
N ASP A 52 11.33 14.97 5.43
CA ASP A 52 11.36 13.87 6.39
C ASP A 52 9.99 13.64 7.04
N LYS A 53 9.25 14.71 7.37
CA LYS A 53 7.90 14.63 7.94
C LYS A 53 6.87 14.10 6.93
N THR A 54 6.87 14.61 5.70
CA THR A 54 5.94 14.14 4.67
C THR A 54 6.19 12.67 4.34
N SER A 55 7.45 12.25 4.24
CA SER A 55 7.81 10.84 4.04
C SER A 55 7.34 9.97 5.21
N GLN A 56 7.51 10.45 6.45
CA GLN A 56 7.06 9.69 7.63
C GLN A 56 5.53 9.54 7.66
N ILE A 57 4.77 10.60 7.37
CA ILE A 57 3.30 10.55 7.31
C ILE A 57 2.83 9.55 6.25
N TYR A 58 3.49 9.51 5.10
CA TYR A 58 3.17 8.54 4.05
C TYR A 58 3.45 7.10 4.49
N ILE A 59 4.60 6.85 5.10
CA ILE A 59 4.97 5.52 5.64
C ILE A 59 3.97 5.09 6.73
N ASP A 60 3.60 6.00 7.64
CA ASP A 60 2.64 5.71 8.70
C ASP A 60 1.25 5.39 8.14
N TYR A 61 0.80 6.11 7.11
CA TYR A 61 -0.46 5.84 6.42
C TYR A 61 -0.44 4.47 5.76
N GLN A 62 0.62 4.15 5.02
CA GLN A 62 0.80 2.85 4.37
C GLN A 62 0.82 1.71 5.40
N ASN A 63 1.57 1.88 6.49
CA ASN A 63 1.69 0.86 7.53
C ASN A 63 0.34 0.57 8.19
N LYS A 64 -0.43 1.61 8.55
CA LYS A 64 -1.78 1.44 9.12
C LYS A 64 -2.68 0.61 8.19
N LEU A 65 -2.63 0.87 6.89
CA LEU A 65 -3.39 0.10 5.90
C LEU A 65 -2.92 -1.35 5.81
N LEU A 66 -1.60 -1.58 5.76
CA LEU A 66 -1.05 -2.95 5.70
C LEU A 66 -1.32 -3.74 6.97
N GLU A 67 -1.30 -3.10 8.14
CA GLU A 67 -1.64 -3.71 9.43
C GLU A 67 -3.07 -4.26 9.46
N THR A 68 -4.00 -3.71 8.66
CA THR A 68 -5.37 -4.25 8.61
C THR A 68 -5.46 -5.67 8.08
N LYS A 69 -4.43 -6.15 7.37
CA LYS A 69 -4.38 -7.53 6.86
C LYS A 69 -4.37 -8.59 7.97
N GLN A 70 -4.00 -8.22 9.19
CA GLN A 70 -4.08 -9.12 10.35
C GLN A 70 -5.53 -9.50 10.71
N PHE A 71 -6.52 -8.72 10.26
CA PHE A 71 -7.95 -8.97 10.47
C PHE A 71 -8.59 -9.76 9.32
N TYR A 72 -7.81 -10.30 8.39
CA TYR A 72 -8.36 -11.07 7.28
C TYR A 72 -9.00 -12.38 7.76
N PRO A 73 -10.26 -12.64 7.40
CA PRO A 73 -10.97 -13.85 7.84
C PRO A 73 -10.69 -15.06 6.93
N PHE A 74 -10.00 -14.86 5.80
CA PHE A 74 -9.98 -15.81 4.68
C PHE A 74 -9.24 -17.13 4.97
N ASP A 75 -8.27 -17.13 5.89
CA ASP A 75 -7.61 -18.36 6.32
C ASP A 75 -8.55 -19.20 7.19
N ARG A 76 -9.29 -18.56 8.10
CA ARG A 76 -10.34 -19.22 8.89
C ARG A 76 -11.46 -19.77 8.00
N TRP A 77 -11.93 -19.01 7.01
CA TRP A 77 -12.93 -19.51 6.06
C TRP A 77 -12.43 -20.76 5.33
N ARG A 78 -11.16 -20.75 4.90
CA ARG A 78 -10.52 -21.89 4.23
C ARG A 78 -10.42 -23.12 5.13
N GLU A 79 -10.18 -22.94 6.43
CA GLU A 79 -10.17 -24.05 7.39
C GLU A 79 -11.52 -24.77 7.43
N SER A 80 -12.63 -24.04 7.36
CA SER A 80 -13.99 -24.58 7.36
C SER A 80 -14.31 -25.45 6.12
N TYR A 81 -13.48 -25.43 5.08
CA TYR A 81 -13.57 -26.40 3.98
C TYR A 81 -13.47 -27.84 4.50
N ASN A 82 -12.62 -28.07 5.51
CA ASN A 82 -12.45 -29.40 6.12
C ASN A 82 -13.68 -29.84 6.94
N ASP A 83 -14.54 -28.89 7.31
CA ASP A 83 -15.80 -29.12 8.03
C ASP A 83 -17.00 -29.28 7.08
N GLY A 84 -16.75 -29.36 5.77
CA GLY A 84 -17.77 -29.58 4.75
C GLY A 84 -18.30 -28.30 4.09
N LEU A 85 -17.78 -27.12 4.44
CA LEU A 85 -18.11 -25.87 3.75
C LEU A 85 -17.32 -25.76 2.43
N THR A 86 -17.76 -26.55 1.45
CA THR A 86 -17.05 -26.73 0.16
C THR A 86 -16.93 -25.46 -0.69
N GLN A 87 -17.72 -24.42 -0.41
CA GLN A 87 -17.58 -23.11 -1.05
C GLN A 87 -16.24 -22.44 -0.72
N TYR A 88 -15.63 -22.75 0.42
CA TYR A 88 -14.35 -22.17 0.86
C TYR A 88 -13.14 -22.92 0.33
N THR A 89 -13.16 -23.23 -0.97
CA THR A 89 -11.95 -23.66 -1.65
C THR A 89 -10.86 -22.60 -1.53
N LYS A 90 -9.60 -23.03 -1.54
CA LYS A 90 -8.45 -22.10 -1.59
C LYS A 90 -8.62 -21.03 -2.68
N GLN A 91 -9.09 -21.42 -3.85
CA GLN A 91 -9.30 -20.52 -4.99
C GLN A 91 -10.35 -19.44 -4.68
N ASN A 92 -11.47 -19.82 -4.07
CA ASN A 92 -12.55 -18.87 -3.75
C ASN A 92 -12.11 -17.89 -2.66
N CYS A 93 -11.50 -18.38 -1.58
CA CYS A 93 -10.95 -17.52 -0.53
C CYS A 93 -9.85 -16.58 -1.08
N ASP A 94 -8.97 -17.07 -1.97
CA ASP A 94 -7.94 -16.24 -2.60
C ASP A 94 -8.54 -15.14 -3.50
N LYS A 95 -9.65 -15.41 -4.20
CA LYS A 95 -10.37 -14.39 -4.99
C LYS A 95 -10.92 -13.28 -4.08
N THR A 96 -11.61 -13.64 -2.99
CA THR A 96 -12.16 -12.66 -2.05
C THR A 96 -11.04 -11.88 -1.37
N LYS A 97 -9.98 -12.56 -0.90
CA LYS A 97 -8.78 -11.92 -0.34
C LYS A 97 -8.18 -10.90 -1.31
N LYS A 98 -8.08 -11.26 -2.59
CA LYS A 98 -7.53 -10.38 -3.61
C LYS A 98 -8.33 -9.09 -3.77
N VAL A 99 -9.65 -9.11 -3.62
CA VAL A 99 -10.48 -7.89 -3.68
C VAL A 99 -10.05 -6.89 -2.59
N PHE A 100 -9.80 -7.36 -1.37
CA PHE A 100 -9.36 -6.50 -0.25
C PHE A 100 -7.87 -6.13 -0.35
N ASP A 101 -7.02 -6.99 -0.90
CA ASP A 101 -5.64 -6.63 -1.22
C ASP A 101 -5.60 -5.48 -2.24
N ASP A 102 -6.43 -5.55 -3.28
CA ASP A 102 -6.52 -4.53 -4.33
C ASP A 102 -7.10 -3.20 -3.79
N LEU A 103 -8.08 -3.26 -2.86
CA LEU A 103 -8.59 -2.09 -2.14
C LEU A 103 -7.46 -1.40 -1.36
N ILE A 104 -6.72 -2.15 -0.54
CA ILE A 104 -5.62 -1.62 0.27
C ILE A 104 -4.54 -1.01 -0.62
N ALA A 105 -4.16 -1.69 -1.70
CA ALA A 105 -3.18 -1.17 -2.66
C ALA A 105 -3.66 0.15 -3.29
N SER A 106 -4.93 0.22 -3.71
CA SER A 106 -5.51 1.42 -4.30
C SER A 106 -5.57 2.59 -3.31
N LEU A 107 -5.83 2.32 -2.03
CA LEU A 107 -5.80 3.34 -0.97
C LEU A 107 -4.37 3.85 -0.73
N ILE A 108 -3.37 2.97 -0.72
CA ILE A 108 -1.95 3.33 -0.61
C ILE A 108 -1.53 4.23 -1.79
N ASP A 109 -1.91 3.85 -3.01
CA ASP A 109 -1.60 4.59 -4.23
C ASP A 109 -2.30 5.95 -4.27
N LEU A 110 -3.54 6.03 -3.81
CA LEU A 110 -4.28 7.28 -3.65
C LEU A 110 -3.64 8.20 -2.60
N GLY A 111 -3.08 7.60 -1.55
CA GLY A 111 -2.41 8.29 -0.45
C GLY A 111 -3.34 8.96 0.55
N GLY A 112 -2.77 9.37 1.69
CA GLY A 112 -3.54 9.94 2.81
C GLY A 112 -4.34 11.20 2.47
N ASN A 113 -3.87 11.99 1.51
CA ASN A 113 -4.50 13.24 1.05
C ASN A 113 -5.65 13.02 0.06
N GLY A 114 -5.94 11.78 -0.34
CA GLY A 114 -7.11 11.46 -1.16
C GLY A 114 -8.40 11.94 -0.49
N SER A 115 -9.31 12.50 -1.27
CA SER A 115 -10.60 12.97 -0.76
C SER A 115 -11.46 11.82 -0.22
N GLU A 116 -12.39 12.16 0.68
CA GLU A 116 -13.37 11.21 1.23
C GLU A 116 -14.16 10.49 0.14
N ALA A 117 -14.62 11.24 -0.87
CA ALA A 117 -15.34 10.68 -2.02
C ALA A 117 -14.50 9.67 -2.83
N GLN A 118 -13.22 9.97 -3.08
CA GLN A 118 -12.32 9.05 -3.79
C GLN A 118 -12.09 7.76 -2.99
N LYS A 119 -11.86 7.87 -1.68
CA LYS A 119 -11.68 6.70 -0.81
C LYS A 119 -12.95 5.85 -0.79
N LYS A 120 -14.11 6.48 -0.61
CA LYS A 120 -15.43 5.81 -0.63
C LYS A 120 -15.71 5.07 -1.94
N GLU A 121 -15.33 5.63 -3.09
CA GLU A 121 -15.48 4.95 -4.38
C GLU A 121 -14.61 3.69 -4.50
N LEU A 122 -13.42 3.67 -3.89
CA LEU A 122 -12.59 2.47 -3.82
C LEU A 122 -13.26 1.37 -2.98
N PHE A 123 -13.86 1.74 -1.83
CA PHE A 123 -14.66 0.80 -1.03
C PHE A 123 -15.83 0.24 -1.82
N LYS A 124 -16.63 1.10 -2.45
CA LYS A 124 -17.75 0.69 -3.29
C LYS A 124 -17.31 -0.29 -4.38
N THR A 125 -16.20 0.00 -5.06
CA THR A 125 -15.62 -0.90 -6.07
C THR A 125 -15.26 -2.27 -5.50
N ALA A 126 -14.68 -2.32 -4.29
CA ALA A 126 -14.35 -3.58 -3.63
C ALA A 126 -15.62 -4.36 -3.24
N ILE A 127 -16.61 -3.69 -2.65
CA ILE A 127 -17.88 -4.30 -2.26
C ILE A 127 -18.64 -4.88 -3.45
N ILE A 128 -18.75 -4.14 -4.56
CA ILE A 128 -19.40 -4.65 -5.79
C ILE A 128 -18.69 -5.90 -6.33
N LYS A 129 -17.34 -5.92 -6.30
CA LYS A 129 -16.57 -7.12 -6.69
C LYS A 129 -16.85 -8.30 -5.76
N THR A 130 -16.94 -8.06 -4.46
CA THR A 130 -17.28 -9.07 -3.46
C THR A 130 -18.71 -9.60 -3.65
N ASN A 131 -19.69 -8.73 -3.91
CA ASN A 131 -21.07 -9.12 -4.24
C ASN A 131 -21.11 -10.02 -5.48
N LYS A 132 -20.38 -9.64 -6.53
CA LYS A 132 -20.27 -10.46 -7.74
C LYS A 132 -19.66 -11.84 -7.47
N LEU A 133 -18.64 -11.93 -6.61
CA LEU A 133 -18.09 -13.23 -6.19
C LEU A 133 -19.13 -14.08 -5.46
N ASN A 134 -19.97 -13.45 -4.64
CA ASN A 134 -21.07 -14.13 -3.96
C ASN A 134 -22.15 -14.63 -4.92
N ASP A 135 -22.46 -13.86 -5.97
CA ASP A 135 -23.39 -14.31 -7.01
C ASP A 135 -22.84 -15.49 -7.83
N GLU A 136 -21.51 -15.57 -7.98
CA GLU A 136 -20.82 -16.64 -8.71
C GLU A 136 -20.58 -17.90 -7.86
N ILE A 137 -20.53 -17.78 -6.53
CA ILE A 137 -20.15 -18.83 -5.60
C ILE A 137 -21.27 -18.99 -4.57
N ASP A 138 -22.08 -20.02 -4.74
CA ASP A 138 -23.20 -20.33 -3.85
C ASP A 138 -22.75 -20.45 -2.38
N GLY A 139 -23.46 -19.74 -1.49
CA GLY A 139 -23.19 -19.72 -0.04
C GLY A 139 -21.86 -19.07 0.37
N LEU A 140 -21.24 -18.22 -0.48
CA LEU A 140 -19.97 -17.57 -0.14
C LEU A 140 -20.10 -16.55 1.01
N ILE A 141 -21.20 -15.81 1.07
CA ILE A 141 -21.45 -14.77 2.09
C ILE A 141 -22.79 -15.01 2.76
N GLU A 142 -22.75 -15.60 3.95
CA GLU A 142 -23.90 -15.72 4.84
C GLU A 142 -23.80 -14.67 5.97
N THR A 143 -24.53 -14.86 7.06
CA THR A 143 -24.53 -13.92 8.19
C THR A 143 -23.15 -13.74 8.81
N GLY A 144 -22.42 -14.83 9.09
CA GLY A 144 -21.12 -14.76 9.77
C GLY A 144 -20.06 -14.09 8.91
N GLU A 145 -20.03 -14.40 7.61
CA GLU A 145 -19.10 -13.80 6.66
C GLU A 145 -19.41 -12.33 6.44
N ARG A 146 -20.69 -11.94 6.47
CA ARG A 146 -21.07 -10.53 6.42
C ARG A 146 -20.53 -9.77 7.62
N GLU A 147 -20.62 -10.33 8.82
CA GLU A 147 -20.07 -9.73 10.04
C GLU A 147 -18.54 -9.57 9.95
N ASP A 148 -17.83 -10.61 9.50
CA ASP A 148 -16.38 -10.58 9.27
C ASP A 148 -15.97 -9.48 8.28
N LEU A 149 -16.69 -9.37 7.16
CA LEU A 149 -16.37 -8.38 6.13
C LEU A 149 -16.74 -6.96 6.56
N CYS A 150 -17.80 -6.79 7.36
CA CYS A 150 -18.14 -5.51 7.98
C CYS A 150 -17.03 -5.07 8.94
N GLU A 151 -16.57 -5.95 9.84
CA GLU A 151 -15.48 -5.62 10.75
C GLU A 151 -14.20 -5.25 9.98
N LEU A 152 -13.82 -6.04 8.97
CA LEU A 152 -12.65 -5.73 8.15
C LEU A 152 -12.78 -4.37 7.45
N THR A 153 -13.96 -4.07 6.91
CA THR A 153 -14.25 -2.78 6.25
C THR A 153 -14.09 -1.61 7.21
N ASP A 154 -14.52 -1.75 8.46
CA ASP A 154 -14.34 -0.70 9.48
C ASP A 154 -12.87 -0.50 9.86
N LYS A 155 -12.09 -1.58 10.00
CA LYS A 155 -10.65 -1.45 10.25
C LYS A 155 -9.95 -0.69 9.12
N ILE A 156 -10.29 -0.97 7.86
CA ILE A 156 -9.72 -0.28 6.70
C ILE A 156 -10.21 1.17 6.64
N THR A 157 -11.48 1.43 6.97
CA THR A 157 -12.07 2.78 7.02
C THR A 157 -11.29 3.67 7.98
N ILE A 158 -11.05 3.20 9.20
CA ILE A 158 -10.25 3.90 10.21
C ILE A 158 -8.80 4.08 9.72
N ALA A 159 -8.17 3.02 9.21
CA ALA A 159 -6.79 3.05 8.76
C ALA A 159 -6.55 4.06 7.62
N CYS A 160 -7.53 4.23 6.72
CA CYS A 160 -7.44 5.18 5.62
C CYS A 160 -7.81 6.63 6.02
N GLY A 161 -8.10 6.87 7.30
CA GLY A 161 -8.38 8.18 7.88
C GLY A 161 -9.80 8.68 7.64
N LEU A 162 -10.73 7.78 7.32
CA LEU A 162 -12.17 8.10 7.33
C LEU A 162 -12.72 7.93 8.75
N ASP A 163 -13.76 8.68 9.06
CA ASP A 163 -14.49 8.59 10.32
C ASP A 163 -15.72 7.68 10.12
N PRO A 164 -15.76 6.47 10.71
CA PRO A 164 -16.90 5.57 10.58
C PRO A 164 -18.23 6.21 11.03
N HIS A 165 -18.20 7.14 11.98
CA HIS A 165 -19.41 7.75 12.52
C HIS A 165 -20.18 8.63 11.53
N LYS A 166 -19.56 8.97 10.39
CA LYS A 166 -20.21 9.73 9.31
C LYS A 166 -21.13 8.87 8.43
N TYR A 167 -21.10 7.56 8.58
CA TYR A 167 -21.78 6.60 7.71
C TYR A 167 -22.77 5.77 8.52
N GLY A 168 -23.92 5.45 7.91
CA GLY A 168 -24.90 4.53 8.48
C GLY A 168 -25.45 4.93 9.84
N ASP A 169 -25.70 6.21 10.08
CA ASP A 169 -26.11 6.72 11.40
C ASP A 169 -25.14 6.38 12.55
N GLY A 170 -23.86 6.16 12.22
CA GLY A 170 -22.82 5.82 13.17
C GLY A 170 -22.32 4.37 13.10
N GLU A 171 -22.98 3.52 12.31
CA GLU A 171 -22.69 2.09 12.15
C GLU A 171 -21.51 1.78 11.22
N GLY A 172 -20.87 2.80 10.64
CA GLY A 172 -19.67 2.64 9.82
C GLY A 172 -19.95 2.50 8.33
N LEU A 173 -18.88 2.52 7.53
CA LEU A 173 -18.99 2.56 6.06
C LEU A 173 -19.61 1.28 5.49
N ALA A 174 -19.49 0.16 6.21
CA ALA A 174 -20.09 -1.11 5.83
C ALA A 174 -21.64 -1.07 5.80
N SER A 175 -22.28 -0.11 6.49
CA SER A 175 -23.74 0.06 6.43
C SER A 175 -24.23 0.37 5.01
N GLU A 176 -23.39 1.04 4.22
CA GLU A 176 -23.73 1.46 2.86
C GLU A 176 -23.69 0.30 1.86
N TRP A 177 -23.19 -0.87 2.27
CA TRP A 177 -23.12 -2.06 1.43
C TRP A 177 -24.47 -2.40 0.79
N ARG A 178 -25.57 -2.26 1.53
CA ARG A 178 -26.92 -2.56 1.03
C ARG A 178 -27.36 -1.68 -0.14
N GLU A 179 -26.76 -0.49 -0.26
CA GLU A 179 -27.08 0.50 -1.29
C GLU A 179 -26.15 0.39 -2.52
N TRP A 180 -25.19 -0.53 -2.51
CA TRP A 180 -24.17 -0.72 -3.56
C TRP A 180 -24.29 -2.06 -4.27
#